data_AF-A0A9P0A756-F1
#
_entry.id   AF-A0A9P0A756-F1
#
_cell.length_a   1.000
_cell.length_b   1.000
_cell.length_c   1.000
_cell.angle_alpha   90.00
_cell.angle_beta   90.00
_cell.angle_gamma   90.00
#
_symmetry.space_group_name_H-M   'P 1'
#
loop_
_entity.id
_entity.type
_entity.pdbx_description
1 polymer ?
#
loop_
_entity_poly.entity_id
_entity_poly.type
_entity_poly.pdbx_seq_one_letter_code
_entity_poly.pdbx_strand_id
1 'polypeptide(L)'
;MSAGTYYNHPDSRADMLVTTTLNELSFNAFSSEELKEIFSSDDKIDDMIKDCKVIKDLEAEKEMLTVSNRSLAEFNLSKESQLNDGKQQLKELTEQGEKLLLSIKEKRDEIKSHKNNLSAETVLALLQTAAAEIEEESEEVASKLMKGEFDVDEFLKQFAPRRTLMHLRRVKADKMTEMLTKRNSFSRVPERPMPPKAQPNFAPYFIPSPIPSGVSSTPYPVSVNMPMPGVLQPNHFA
;
A
#
# COMPACT_ATOMS: atom_id res chain seq x y z
N MET A 1 -12.14 -18.14 22.09
CA MET A 1 -12.08 -18.82 23.40
C MET A 1 -10.71 -19.44 23.58
N SER A 2 -9.79 -18.73 24.22
CA SER A 2 -8.64 -19.31 24.92
C SER A 2 -8.16 -18.22 25.86
N ALA A 3 -8.87 -18.10 26.98
CA ALA A 3 -8.50 -17.21 28.06
C ALA A 3 -7.18 -17.75 28.64
N GLY A 4 -6.19 -16.86 28.74
CA GLY A 4 -4.88 -17.19 29.25
C GLY A 4 -4.98 -17.86 30.61
N THR A 5 -4.23 -18.94 30.78
CA THR A 5 -3.88 -19.50 32.08
C THR A 5 -2.83 -18.59 32.72
N TYR A 6 -3.21 -17.34 32.98
CA TYR A 6 -2.44 -16.43 33.81
C TYR A 6 -3.00 -16.55 35.23
N TYR A 7 -2.15 -17.02 36.14
CA TYR A 7 -2.32 -17.00 37.59
C TYR A 7 -3.50 -17.79 38.17
N ASN A 8 -3.30 -19.11 38.34
CA ASN A 8 -3.97 -19.88 39.39
C ASN A 8 -2.96 -20.83 40.05
N HIS A 9 -2.08 -20.26 40.86
CA HIS A 9 -1.50 -20.95 42.00
C HIS A 9 -1.29 -19.91 43.11
N PRO A 10 -2.37 -19.51 43.81
CA PRO A 10 -2.18 -18.88 45.11
C PRO A 10 -1.53 -19.93 46.04
N ASP A 11 -0.77 -19.45 47.02
CA ASP A 11 -0.13 -20.20 48.12
C ASP A 11 1.29 -20.75 47.91
N SER A 12 1.74 -21.34 46.79
CA SER A 12 3.08 -22.00 46.82
C SER A 12 4.30 -21.08 47.02
N ARG A 13 4.34 -19.90 46.38
CA ARG A 13 5.47 -18.95 46.56
C ARG A 13 5.28 -18.10 47.83
N ALA A 14 4.06 -17.68 48.12
CA ALA A 14 3.76 -16.90 49.32
C ALA A 14 4.05 -17.73 50.58
N ASP A 15 3.58 -18.97 50.64
CA ASP A 15 3.82 -19.88 51.77
C ASP A 15 5.30 -20.20 51.94
N MET A 16 6.04 -20.37 50.83
CA MET A 16 7.49 -20.57 50.89
C MET A 16 8.20 -19.34 51.45
N LEU A 17 7.81 -18.13 51.05
CA LEU A 17 8.38 -16.89 51.57
C LEU A 17 8.03 -16.67 53.05
N VAL A 18 6.79 -16.98 53.46
CA VAL A 18 6.37 -16.97 54.86
C VAL A 18 7.18 -17.98 55.69
N THR A 19 7.36 -19.20 55.17
CA THR A 19 8.16 -20.23 55.86
C THR A 19 9.64 -19.82 55.94
N THR A 20 10.17 -19.19 54.89
CA THR A 20 11.58 -18.76 54.83
C THR A 20 11.85 -17.55 55.75
N THR A 21 10.93 -16.58 55.79
CA THR A 21 10.99 -15.43 56.72
C THR A 21 10.91 -15.89 58.19
N LEU A 22 9.99 -16.80 58.52
CA LEU A 22 9.88 -17.35 59.88
C LEU A 22 11.14 -18.14 60.30
N ASN A 23 11.77 -18.86 59.36
CA ASN A 23 13.04 -19.55 59.62
C ASN A 23 14.22 -18.58 59.79
N GLU A 24 14.27 -17.50 59.01
CA GLU A 24 15.33 -16.49 59.10
C GLU A 24 15.25 -15.69 60.41
N LEU A 25 14.03 -15.38 60.86
CA LEU A 25 13.80 -14.68 62.13
C LEU A 25 14.22 -15.52 63.36
N SER A 26 14.49 -16.83 63.20
CA SER A 26 15.13 -17.71 64.19
C SER A 26 14.63 -17.50 65.62
N PHE A 27 13.30 -17.49 65.79
CA PHE A 27 12.64 -17.36 67.09
C PHE A 27 13.10 -18.39 68.14
N ASN A 28 13.71 -19.50 67.68
CA ASN A 28 14.26 -20.56 68.53
C ASN A 28 15.59 -20.20 69.24
N ALA A 29 16.23 -19.08 68.87
CA ALA A 29 17.49 -18.62 69.46
C ALA A 29 17.30 -17.59 70.60
N PHE A 30 16.08 -17.10 70.81
CA PHE A 30 15.75 -16.12 71.85
C PHE A 30 15.42 -16.78 73.18
N SER A 31 15.75 -16.11 74.28
CA SER A 31 15.33 -16.52 75.63
C SER A 31 13.84 -16.28 75.86
N SER A 32 13.24 -16.95 76.85
CA SER A 32 11.79 -16.82 77.11
C SER A 32 11.37 -15.40 77.52
N GLU A 33 12.30 -14.61 78.05
CA GLU A 33 12.07 -13.20 78.43
C GLU A 33 12.10 -12.29 77.20
N GLU A 34 13.03 -12.50 76.27
CA GLU A 34 13.12 -11.76 75.01
C GLU A 34 11.92 -12.05 74.09
N LEU A 35 11.48 -13.30 74.00
CA LEU A 35 10.26 -13.68 73.26
C LEU A 35 9.01 -13.00 73.84
N LYS A 36 8.91 -12.91 75.16
CA LYS A 36 7.79 -12.18 75.80
C LYS A 36 7.85 -10.69 75.52
N GLU A 37 9.03 -10.10 75.49
CA GLU A 37 9.20 -8.67 75.22
C GLU A 37 8.88 -8.33 73.75
N ILE A 38 9.30 -9.17 72.81
CA ILE A 38 8.99 -9.05 71.37
C ILE A 38 7.48 -9.25 71.15
N PHE A 39 6.87 -10.24 71.81
CA PHE A 39 5.42 -10.48 71.70
C PHE A 39 4.56 -9.45 72.46
N SER A 40 5.16 -8.58 73.27
CA SER A 40 4.42 -7.55 74.01
C SER A 40 4.03 -6.34 73.15
N SER A 41 4.53 -6.22 71.92
CA SER A 41 4.22 -5.10 71.02
C SER A 41 4.34 -5.53 69.56
N ASP A 42 3.23 -5.41 68.82
CA ASP A 42 3.18 -5.71 67.39
C ASP A 42 4.15 -4.83 66.58
N ASP A 43 4.42 -3.60 67.02
CA ASP A 43 5.39 -2.69 66.38
C ASP A 43 6.82 -3.27 66.36
N LYS A 44 7.22 -3.98 67.42
CA LYS A 44 8.54 -4.63 67.50
C LYS A 44 8.64 -5.82 66.55
N ILE A 45 7.54 -6.55 66.38
CA ILE A 45 7.43 -7.67 65.43
C ILE A 45 7.49 -7.13 64.00
N ASP A 46 6.76 -6.06 63.70
CA ASP A 46 6.77 -5.39 62.40
C ASP A 46 8.16 -4.87 62.03
N ASP A 47 8.90 -4.28 62.99
CA ASP A 47 10.24 -3.78 62.73
C ASP A 47 11.24 -4.93 62.51
N MET A 48 11.13 -6.05 63.24
CA MET A 48 11.91 -7.27 62.95
C MET A 48 11.59 -7.85 61.56
N ILE A 49 10.32 -7.85 61.15
CA ILE A 49 9.89 -8.35 59.83
C ILE A 49 10.40 -7.43 58.72
N LYS A 50 10.36 -6.10 58.89
CA LYS A 50 10.96 -5.15 57.93
C LYS A 50 12.47 -5.32 57.84
N ASP A 51 13.12 -5.72 58.94
CA ASP A 51 14.56 -5.91 58.97
C ASP A 51 15.04 -7.26 58.42
N CYS A 52 14.14 -8.23 58.27
CA CYS A 52 14.36 -9.53 57.64
C CYS A 52 14.86 -9.38 56.20
N LYS A 53 15.88 -10.16 55.84
CA LYS A 53 16.54 -10.06 54.54
C LYS A 53 15.59 -10.44 53.41
N VAL A 54 14.74 -11.45 53.61
CA VAL A 54 13.75 -11.88 52.61
C VAL A 54 12.78 -10.74 52.25
N ILE A 55 12.34 -9.95 53.24
CA ILE A 55 11.45 -8.80 53.00
C ILE A 55 12.19 -7.66 52.30
N LYS A 56 13.43 -7.36 52.71
CA LYS A 56 14.29 -6.37 52.05
C LYS A 56 14.58 -6.73 50.59
N ASP A 57 14.88 -8.00 50.31
CA ASP A 57 15.14 -8.51 48.97
C ASP A 57 13.87 -8.40 48.09
N LEU A 58 12.68 -8.68 48.64
CA LEU A 58 11.40 -8.51 47.94
C LEU A 58 11.05 -7.04 47.68
N GLU A 59 11.29 -6.14 48.65
CA GLU A 59 11.04 -4.70 48.45
C GLU A 59 12.01 -4.14 47.40
N ALA A 60 13.26 -4.58 47.39
CA ALA A 60 14.23 -4.23 46.34
C ALA A 60 13.83 -4.80 44.96
N GLU A 61 13.33 -6.04 44.90
CA GLU A 61 12.80 -6.63 43.66
C GLU A 61 11.60 -5.83 43.14
N LYS A 62 10.68 -5.45 44.03
CA LYS A 62 9.52 -4.61 43.72
C LYS A 62 9.94 -3.24 43.21
N GLU A 63 10.89 -2.58 43.86
CA GLU A 63 11.39 -1.27 43.44
C GLU A 63 12.04 -1.36 42.05
N MET A 64 12.91 -2.36 41.85
CA MET A 64 13.53 -2.63 40.55
C MET A 64 12.49 -2.87 39.44
N LEU A 65 11.47 -3.69 39.70
CA LEU A 65 10.39 -3.95 38.75
C LEU A 65 9.56 -2.69 38.49
N THR A 66 9.32 -1.87 39.50
CA THR A 66 8.59 -0.61 39.38
C THR A 66 9.35 0.38 38.50
N VAL A 67 10.66 0.54 38.74
CA VAL A 67 11.54 1.39 37.92
C VAL A 67 11.63 0.87 36.48
N SER A 68 11.75 -0.44 36.29
CA SER A 68 11.79 -1.07 34.98
C SER A 68 10.48 -0.87 34.21
N ASN A 69 9.34 -1.12 34.85
CA ASN A 69 8.03 -0.93 34.24
C ASN A 69 7.80 0.54 33.88
N ARG A 70 8.17 1.47 34.77
CA ARG A 70 8.09 2.90 34.50
C ARG A 70 8.94 3.30 33.29
N SER A 71 10.19 2.84 33.24
CA SER A 71 11.09 3.11 32.11
C SER A 71 10.53 2.58 30.79
N LEU A 72 9.95 1.37 30.82
CA LEU A 72 9.33 0.76 29.64
C LEU A 72 8.07 1.51 29.21
N ALA A 73 7.24 1.96 30.16
CA ALA A 73 6.06 2.77 29.88
C ALA A 73 6.45 4.12 29.27
N GLU A 74 7.43 4.81 29.84
CA GLU A 74 7.96 6.07 29.29
C GLU A 74 8.54 5.88 27.88
N PHE A 75 9.27 4.79 27.64
CA PHE A 75 9.76 4.45 26.30
C PHE A 75 8.60 4.16 25.32
N ASN A 76 7.60 3.37 25.72
CA ASN A 76 6.45 3.07 24.88
C ASN A 76 5.65 4.33 24.53
N LEU A 77 5.43 5.23 25.49
CA LEU A 77 4.79 6.52 25.26
C LEU A 77 5.60 7.37 24.26
N SER A 78 6.93 7.37 24.35
CA SER A 78 7.79 8.07 23.39
C SER A 78 7.65 7.52 21.96
N LYS A 79 7.44 6.20 21.83
CA LYS A 79 7.23 5.54 20.55
C LYS A 79 5.83 5.74 19.99
N GLU A 80 4.83 5.79 20.86
CA GLU A 80 3.45 6.08 20.47
C GLU A 80 3.34 7.43 19.77
N SER A 81 3.98 8.48 20.32
CA SER A 81 4.02 9.81 19.68
C SER A 81 4.60 9.74 18.28
N GLN A 82 5.77 9.12 18.11
CA GLN A 82 6.43 8.99 16.79
C GLN A 82 5.58 8.20 15.79
N LEU A 83 4.90 7.15 16.26
CA LEU A 83 4.05 6.30 15.44
C LEU A 83 2.79 7.06 15.00
N ASN A 84 2.23 7.89 15.89
CA ASN A 84 1.08 8.73 15.55
C ASN A 84 1.44 9.80 14.52
N ASP A 85 2.59 10.46 14.68
CA ASP A 85 3.11 11.42 13.71
C ASP A 85 3.33 10.77 12.34
N GLY A 86 3.94 9.58 12.30
CA GLY A 86 4.14 8.82 11.08
C GLY A 86 2.83 8.39 10.40
N LYS A 87 1.83 7.98 11.19
CA LYS A 87 0.47 7.69 10.67
C LYS A 87 -0.19 8.92 10.07
N GLN A 88 -0.06 10.07 10.72
CA GLN A 88 -0.62 11.33 10.23
C GLN A 88 0.03 11.75 8.92
N GLN A 89 1.37 11.70 8.83
CA GLN A 89 2.11 11.98 7.60
C GLN A 89 1.72 11.03 6.46
N LEU A 90 1.59 9.72 6.76
CA LEU A 90 1.17 8.74 5.77
C LEU A 90 -0.24 9.02 5.24
N LYS A 91 -1.17 9.37 6.14
CA LYS A 91 -2.54 9.73 5.78
C LYS A 91 -2.54 10.97 4.89
N GLU A 92 -1.81 12.02 5.27
CA GLU A 92 -1.69 13.23 4.48
C GLU A 92 -1.11 12.96 3.09
N LEU A 93 -0.01 12.19 3.01
CA LEU A 93 0.62 11.85 1.74
C LEU A 93 -0.28 11.00 0.85
N THR A 94 -1.06 10.09 1.45
CA THR A 94 -2.06 9.29 0.73
C THR A 94 -3.17 10.17 0.18
N GLU A 95 -3.72 11.08 0.98
CA GLU A 95 -4.74 12.05 0.53
C GLU A 95 -4.20 12.96 -0.59
N GLN A 96 -2.95 13.42 -0.49
CA GLN A 96 -2.31 14.19 -1.56
C GLN A 96 -2.14 13.34 -2.83
N GLY A 97 -1.71 12.08 -2.69
CA GLY A 97 -1.59 11.13 -3.79
C GLY A 97 -2.93 10.86 -4.48
N GLU A 98 -4.01 10.68 -3.72
CA GLU A 98 -5.36 10.52 -4.25
C GLU A 98 -5.83 11.76 -5.02
N LYS A 99 -5.61 12.97 -4.48
CA LYS A 99 -5.91 14.23 -5.18
C LYS A 99 -5.14 14.35 -6.49
N LEU A 100 -3.85 14.00 -6.50
CA LEU A 100 -3.04 14.01 -7.72
C LEU A 100 -3.53 12.99 -8.74
N LEU A 101 -3.90 11.77 -8.30
CA LEU A 101 -4.47 10.75 -9.18
C LEU A 101 -5.81 11.20 -9.79
N LEU A 102 -6.67 11.85 -9.01
CA LEU A 102 -7.90 12.45 -9.52
C LEU A 102 -7.59 13.52 -10.57
N SER A 103 -6.68 14.46 -10.29
CA SER A 103 -6.28 15.49 -11.25
C SER A 103 -5.70 14.91 -12.54
N ILE A 104 -4.90 13.83 -12.44
CA ILE A 104 -4.37 13.13 -13.61
C ILE A 104 -5.49 12.47 -14.41
N LYS A 105 -6.46 11.84 -13.75
CA LYS A 105 -7.62 11.22 -14.42
C LYS A 105 -8.45 12.29 -15.15
N GLU A 106 -8.76 13.40 -14.50
CA GLU A 106 -9.49 14.52 -15.10
C GLU A 106 -8.78 15.06 -16.33
N LYS A 107 -7.48 15.40 -16.21
CA LYS A 107 -6.69 15.89 -17.36
C LYS A 107 -6.61 14.85 -18.48
N ARG A 108 -6.50 13.57 -18.13
CA ARG A 108 -6.48 12.49 -19.13
C ARG A 108 -7.81 12.41 -19.86
N ASP A 109 -8.93 12.52 -19.16
CA ASP A 109 -10.25 12.43 -19.76
C ASP A 109 -10.59 13.70 -20.57
N GLU A 110 -10.10 14.86 -20.14
CA GLU A 110 -10.13 16.10 -20.94
C GLU A 110 -9.35 15.93 -22.25
N ILE A 111 -8.11 15.41 -22.20
CA ILE A 111 -7.31 15.12 -23.41
C ILE A 111 -8.02 14.10 -24.32
N LYS A 112 -8.61 13.04 -23.76
CA LYS A 112 -9.38 12.06 -24.55
C LYS A 112 -10.59 12.70 -25.19
N SER A 113 -11.33 13.54 -24.47
CA SER A 113 -12.50 14.24 -24.99
C SER A 113 -12.13 15.12 -26.18
N HIS A 114 -11.09 15.95 -26.04
CA HIS A 114 -10.57 16.77 -27.14
C HIS A 114 -10.09 15.93 -28.33
N LYS A 115 -9.40 14.81 -28.06
CA LYS A 115 -8.96 13.89 -29.11
C LYS A 115 -10.13 13.22 -29.84
N ASN A 116 -11.24 12.93 -29.15
CA ASN A 116 -12.42 12.33 -29.75
C ASN A 116 -13.25 13.36 -30.54
N ASN A 117 -13.37 14.59 -30.06
CA ASN A 117 -14.09 15.67 -30.76
C ASN A 117 -13.38 16.14 -32.04
N LEU A 118 -12.06 15.93 -32.14
CA LEU A 118 -11.23 16.33 -33.29
C LEU A 118 -10.24 15.23 -33.68
N SER A 119 -10.70 13.98 -33.82
CA SER A 119 -9.81 12.95 -34.34
C SER A 119 -9.36 13.34 -35.75
N ALA A 120 -8.09 13.16 -36.05
CA ALA A 120 -7.54 13.54 -37.34
C ALA A 120 -8.23 12.79 -38.50
N GLU A 121 -8.73 11.59 -38.22
CA GLU A 121 -9.57 10.78 -39.11
C GLU A 121 -10.94 11.43 -39.35
N THR A 122 -11.58 11.98 -38.32
CA THR A 122 -12.84 12.72 -38.45
C THR A 122 -12.64 13.99 -39.28
N VAL A 123 -11.55 14.73 -39.05
CA VAL A 123 -11.21 15.93 -39.84
C VAL A 123 -10.94 15.56 -41.30
N LEU A 124 -10.24 14.45 -41.55
CA LEU A 124 -10.01 13.96 -42.91
C LEU A 124 -11.33 13.61 -43.62
N ALA A 125 -12.23 12.89 -42.96
CA ALA A 125 -13.53 12.54 -43.51
C ALA A 125 -14.35 13.80 -43.86
N LEU A 126 -14.43 14.77 -42.93
CA LEU A 126 -15.10 16.06 -43.18
C LEU A 126 -14.49 16.83 -44.36
N LEU A 127 -13.16 16.82 -44.49
CA LEU A 127 -12.46 17.48 -45.59
C LEU A 127 -12.74 16.79 -46.93
N GLN A 128 -12.82 15.46 -46.96
CA GLN A 128 -13.19 14.69 -48.14
C GLN A 128 -14.65 14.94 -48.54
N THR A 129 -15.58 14.96 -47.59
CA THR A 129 -16.98 15.32 -47.83
C THR A 129 -17.08 16.74 -48.41
N ALA A 130 -16.43 17.72 -47.78
CA ALA A 130 -16.43 19.10 -48.28
C ALA A 130 -15.73 19.26 -49.64
N ALA A 131 -14.83 18.34 -50.02
CA ALA A 131 -14.23 18.30 -51.36
C ALA A 131 -15.21 17.73 -52.39
N ALA A 132 -15.98 16.69 -52.03
CA ALA A 132 -17.01 16.10 -52.87
C ALA A 132 -18.20 17.05 -53.08
N GLU A 133 -18.65 17.74 -52.04
CA GLU A 133 -19.74 18.74 -52.12
C GLU A 133 -19.39 19.86 -53.11
N ILE A 134 -18.19 20.42 -53.04
CA ILE A 134 -17.77 21.48 -53.95
C ILE A 134 -17.48 20.96 -55.37
N GLU A 135 -17.15 19.67 -55.52
CA GLU A 135 -17.07 19.01 -56.82
C GLU A 135 -18.45 18.94 -57.46
N GLU A 136 -19.47 18.48 -56.72
CA GLU A 136 -20.86 18.45 -57.15
C GLU A 136 -21.39 19.84 -57.51
N GLU A 137 -21.15 20.86 -56.68
CA GLU A 137 -21.49 22.25 -57.00
C GLU A 137 -20.85 22.72 -58.32
N SER A 138 -19.59 22.33 -58.57
CA SER A 138 -18.90 22.69 -59.82
C SER A 138 -19.50 21.98 -61.04
N GLU A 139 -19.94 20.73 -60.89
CA GLU A 139 -20.66 19.98 -61.92
C GLU A 139 -22.06 20.55 -62.19
N GLU A 140 -22.73 21.06 -61.16
CA GLU A 140 -24.01 21.77 -61.34
C GLU A 140 -23.82 23.04 -62.16
N VAL A 141 -22.77 23.83 -61.87
CA VAL A 141 -22.42 25.03 -62.66
C VAL A 141 -22.09 24.65 -64.11
N ALA A 142 -21.36 23.56 -64.34
CA ALA A 142 -21.08 23.05 -65.69
C ALA A 142 -22.36 22.59 -66.41
N SER A 143 -23.27 21.92 -65.70
CA SER A 143 -24.55 21.48 -66.23
C SER A 143 -25.44 22.65 -66.65
N LYS A 144 -25.44 23.75 -65.88
CA LYS A 144 -26.18 24.99 -66.21
C LYS A 144 -25.65 25.65 -67.48
N LEU A 145 -24.32 25.67 -67.69
CA LEU A 145 -23.73 26.10 -68.96
C LEU A 145 -24.21 25.25 -70.13
N MET A 146 -24.23 23.91 -69.99
CA MET A 146 -24.69 23.01 -71.05
C MET A 146 -26.17 23.19 -71.39
N LYS A 147 -26.98 23.61 -70.43
CA LYS A 147 -28.40 23.97 -70.62
C LYS A 147 -28.59 25.37 -71.21
N GLY A 148 -27.52 26.16 -71.36
CA GLY A 148 -27.57 27.54 -71.83
C GLY A 148 -28.09 28.54 -70.80
N GLU A 149 -28.09 28.18 -69.50
CA GLU A 149 -28.52 29.06 -68.41
C GLU A 149 -27.46 30.11 -68.04
N PHE A 150 -26.20 29.90 -68.43
CA PHE A 150 -25.08 30.82 -68.24
C PHE A 150 -24.40 31.20 -69.56
N ASP A 151 -23.88 32.42 -69.62
CA ASP A 151 -22.86 32.77 -70.60
C ASP A 151 -21.47 32.27 -70.15
N VAL A 152 -20.49 32.35 -71.05
CA VAL A 152 -19.14 31.82 -70.79
C VAL A 152 -18.42 32.60 -69.68
N ASP A 153 -18.64 33.90 -69.58
CA ASP A 153 -17.98 34.76 -68.60
C ASP A 153 -18.53 34.50 -67.18
N GLU A 154 -19.84 34.33 -67.04
CA GLU A 154 -20.51 33.96 -65.80
C GLU A 154 -20.12 32.55 -65.36
N PHE A 155 -20.04 31.59 -66.30
CA PHE A 155 -19.53 30.26 -66.01
C PHE A 155 -18.10 30.32 -65.45
N LEU A 156 -17.17 31.02 -66.10
CA LEU A 156 -15.78 31.08 -65.64
C LEU A 156 -15.66 31.73 -64.26
N LYS A 157 -16.45 32.78 -63.99
CA LYS A 157 -16.48 33.47 -62.69
C LYS A 157 -16.94 32.53 -61.56
N GLN A 158 -17.83 31.59 -61.85
CA GLN A 158 -18.40 30.66 -60.87
C GLN A 158 -17.67 29.32 -60.77
N PHE A 159 -17.17 28.79 -61.88
CA PHE A 159 -16.58 27.45 -61.98
C PHE A 159 -15.11 27.42 -61.57
N ALA A 160 -14.30 28.38 -62.05
CA ALA A 160 -12.86 28.43 -61.75
C ALA A 160 -12.54 28.49 -60.24
N PRO A 161 -13.20 29.33 -59.41
CA PRO A 161 -12.93 29.34 -57.97
C PRO A 161 -13.38 28.05 -57.28
N ARG A 162 -14.51 27.45 -57.68
CA ARG A 162 -15.00 26.18 -57.12
C ARG A 162 -14.06 25.02 -57.43
N ARG A 163 -13.60 24.89 -58.68
CA ARG A 163 -12.61 23.88 -59.07
C ARG A 163 -11.26 24.10 -58.38
N THR A 164 -10.82 25.34 -58.24
CA THR A 164 -9.59 25.66 -57.49
C THR A 164 -9.71 25.24 -56.03
N LEU A 165 -10.84 25.55 -55.38
CA LEU A 165 -11.12 25.17 -54.00
C LEU A 165 -11.24 23.64 -53.84
N MET A 166 -11.90 22.96 -54.76
CA MET A 166 -12.01 21.50 -54.81
C MET A 166 -10.62 20.86 -54.86
N HIS A 167 -9.79 21.24 -55.82
CA HIS A 167 -8.43 20.70 -55.96
C HIS A 167 -7.58 20.99 -54.73
N LEU A 168 -7.70 22.19 -54.14
CA LEU A 168 -7.00 22.52 -52.90
C LEU A 168 -7.43 21.63 -51.73
N ARG A 169 -8.74 21.38 -51.55
CA ARG A 169 -9.25 20.48 -50.50
C ARG A 169 -8.80 19.04 -50.73
N ARG A 170 -8.83 18.56 -51.98
CA ARG A 170 -8.36 17.21 -52.35
C ARG A 170 -6.87 17.02 -52.05
N VAL A 171 -6.02 17.96 -52.46
CA VAL A 171 -4.57 17.91 -52.16
C VAL A 171 -4.32 17.92 -50.64
N LYS A 172 -5.07 18.72 -49.88
CA LYS A 172 -4.97 18.73 -48.41
C LYS A 172 -5.41 17.41 -47.79
N ALA A 173 -6.48 16.79 -48.29
CA ALA A 173 -6.96 15.48 -47.84
C ALA A 173 -5.94 14.37 -48.16
N ASP A 174 -5.38 14.37 -49.36
CA ASP A 174 -4.34 13.42 -49.77
C ASP A 174 -3.10 13.56 -48.88
N LYS A 175 -2.68 14.80 -48.59
CA LYS A 175 -1.54 15.05 -47.72
C LYS A 175 -1.78 14.61 -46.29
N MET A 176 -2.98 14.86 -45.76
CA MET A 176 -3.37 14.40 -44.43
C MET A 176 -3.42 12.87 -44.36
N THR A 177 -3.93 12.20 -45.40
CA THR A 177 -3.93 10.74 -45.53
C THR A 177 -2.51 10.17 -45.50
N GLU A 178 -1.57 10.78 -46.23
CA GLU A 178 -0.15 10.41 -46.22
C GLU A 178 0.45 10.55 -44.81
N MET A 179 0.16 11.65 -44.11
CA MET A 179 0.65 11.89 -42.75
C MET A 179 0.11 10.88 -41.73
N LEU A 180 -1.19 10.54 -41.82
CA LEU A 180 -1.81 9.53 -40.95
C LEU A 180 -1.25 8.14 -41.21
N THR A 181 -1.06 7.78 -42.48
CA THR A 181 -0.46 6.50 -42.87
C THR A 181 0.98 6.39 -42.37
N LYS A 182 1.79 7.45 -42.55
CA LYS A 182 3.16 7.52 -42.03
C LYS A 182 3.20 7.39 -40.51
N ARG A 183 2.34 8.11 -39.78
CA ARG A 183 2.23 8.02 -38.32
C ARG A 183 1.94 6.60 -37.85
N ASN A 184 1.05 5.88 -38.53
CA ASN A 184 0.74 4.49 -38.22
C ASN A 184 1.91 3.55 -38.56
N SER A 185 2.66 3.81 -39.64
CA SER A 185 3.86 3.03 -39.97
C SER A 185 5.01 3.24 -38.99
N PHE A 186 5.22 4.44 -38.44
CA PHE A 186 6.23 4.70 -37.41
C PHE A 186 5.83 4.15 -36.03
N SER A 187 4.53 3.95 -35.79
CA SER A 187 4.02 3.31 -34.57
C SER A 187 4.09 1.77 -34.64
N ARG A 188 4.15 1.21 -35.85
CA ARG A 188 4.60 -0.18 -36.08
C ARG A 188 6.12 -0.20 -36.08
N VAL A 189 6.72 -0.20 -34.89
CA VAL A 189 8.06 -0.78 -34.75
C VAL A 189 7.94 -2.21 -35.30
N PRO A 190 8.74 -2.64 -36.32
CA PRO A 190 8.77 -4.04 -36.67
C PRO A 190 9.13 -4.77 -35.38
N GLU A 191 8.25 -5.68 -34.97
CA GLU A 191 8.42 -6.52 -33.80
C GLU A 191 9.81 -7.16 -33.92
N ARG A 192 10.82 -6.54 -33.30
CA ARG A 192 12.12 -7.18 -33.15
C ARG A 192 11.78 -8.47 -32.42
N PRO A 193 12.24 -9.64 -32.90
CA PRO A 193 12.10 -10.87 -32.14
C PRO A 193 12.60 -10.55 -30.73
N MET A 194 11.70 -10.59 -29.74
CA MET A 194 12.09 -10.41 -28.36
C MET A 194 13.19 -11.43 -28.09
N PRO A 195 14.36 -11.04 -27.54
CA PRO A 195 15.26 -12.04 -27.00
C PRO A 195 14.44 -12.85 -25.98
N PRO A 196 14.56 -14.19 -25.94
CA PRO A 196 13.84 -15.00 -24.99
C PRO A 196 14.07 -14.42 -23.61
N LYS A 197 12.98 -14.11 -22.89
CA LYS A 197 13.06 -13.69 -21.50
C LYS A 197 13.89 -14.73 -20.78
N ALA A 198 15.09 -14.36 -20.33
CA ALA A 198 15.77 -15.12 -19.30
C ALA A 198 14.80 -15.15 -18.12
N GLN A 199 14.18 -16.29 -17.90
CA GLN A 199 13.45 -16.52 -16.67
C GLN A 199 14.42 -16.19 -15.54
N PRO A 200 14.02 -15.43 -14.51
CA PRO A 200 14.80 -15.39 -13.28
C PRO A 200 14.94 -16.85 -12.88
N ASN A 201 16.17 -17.34 -12.85
CA ASN A 201 16.51 -18.68 -12.45
C ASN A 201 16.24 -18.77 -10.94
N PHE A 202 14.96 -18.80 -10.55
CA PHE A 202 14.54 -19.24 -9.25
C PHE A 202 14.76 -20.74 -9.28
N ALA A 203 15.94 -21.13 -8.82
CA ALA A 203 16.25 -22.50 -8.51
C ALA A 203 15.06 -23.08 -7.74
N PRO A 204 14.46 -24.21 -8.19
CA PRO A 204 13.46 -24.86 -7.39
C PRO A 204 14.17 -25.28 -6.12
N TYR A 205 13.74 -24.74 -4.98
CA TYR A 205 14.14 -25.28 -3.70
C TYR A 205 13.74 -26.75 -3.70
N PHE A 206 14.75 -27.61 -3.85
CA PHE A 206 14.66 -29.03 -3.61
C PHE A 206 14.07 -29.21 -2.20
N ILE A 207 12.84 -29.68 -2.13
CA ILE A 207 12.30 -30.27 -0.92
C ILE A 207 12.84 -31.71 -0.91
N PRO A 208 13.79 -32.09 -0.04
CA PRO A 208 14.23 -33.47 0.01
C PRO A 208 13.14 -34.30 0.69
N SER A 209 12.73 -35.39 0.05
CA SER A 209 11.93 -36.44 0.69
C SER A 209 12.72 -37.09 1.85
N PRO A 210 12.05 -37.65 2.87
CA PRO A 210 12.70 -38.14 4.07
C PRO A 210 13.40 -39.48 3.82
N ILE A 211 14.68 -39.58 4.16
CA ILE A 211 15.45 -40.83 4.22
C ILE A 211 15.69 -41.17 5.71
N PRO A 212 15.55 -42.44 6.13
CA PRO A 212 15.51 -42.85 7.52
C PRO A 212 16.90 -42.95 8.17
N SER A 213 16.91 -42.76 9.49
CA SER A 213 17.79 -43.34 10.51
C SER A 213 19.31 -43.41 10.23
N GLY A 214 20.07 -42.53 10.87
CA GLY A 214 21.52 -42.71 11.03
C GLY A 214 22.24 -41.51 11.66
N VAL A 215 22.33 -41.51 13.00
CA VAL A 215 23.38 -40.93 13.87
C VAL A 215 24.12 -39.61 13.52
N SER A 216 24.12 -38.71 14.52
CA SER A 216 25.17 -37.76 14.95
C SER A 216 24.93 -36.24 14.81
N SER A 217 24.55 -35.65 15.96
CA SER A 217 25.04 -34.42 16.60
C SER A 217 25.22 -33.10 15.81
N THR A 218 24.37 -32.10 16.11
CA THR A 218 24.74 -30.82 16.77
C THR A 218 23.50 -29.90 16.94
N PRO A 219 23.43 -29.03 17.97
CA PRO A 219 22.20 -28.36 18.37
C PRO A 219 22.16 -26.88 17.93
N TYR A 220 21.08 -26.46 17.27
CA TYR A 220 20.68 -25.06 17.21
C TYR A 220 19.19 -24.91 17.55
N PRO A 221 18.80 -23.89 18.33
CA PRO A 221 17.44 -23.73 18.83
C PRO A 221 16.48 -23.26 17.73
N VAL A 222 15.35 -23.95 17.65
CA VAL A 222 14.30 -23.75 16.64
C VAL A 222 13.44 -22.54 17.02
N SER A 223 13.30 -21.58 16.09
CA SER A 223 12.36 -20.47 16.17
C SER A 223 10.93 -20.97 16.02
N VAL A 224 10.08 -20.60 16.98
CA VAL A 224 8.66 -20.95 17.02
C VAL A 224 7.88 -20.09 16.02
N ASN A 225 7.16 -20.77 15.11
CA ASN A 225 6.11 -20.23 14.25
C ASN A 225 5.15 -19.30 15.02
N MET A 226 5.12 -18.00 14.70
CA MET A 226 3.99 -17.15 15.04
C MET A 226 2.90 -17.25 13.96
N PRO A 227 1.62 -17.46 14.33
CA PRO A 227 0.52 -17.42 13.37
C PRO A 227 0.16 -15.97 13.05
N MET A 228 0.09 -15.64 11.75
CA MET A 228 -0.40 -14.37 11.23
C MET A 228 -1.90 -14.19 11.55
N PRO A 229 -2.33 -13.03 12.10
CA PRO A 229 -3.75 -12.73 12.30
C PRO A 229 -4.49 -12.58 10.96
N GLY A 230 -5.66 -13.22 10.87
CA GLY A 230 -6.45 -13.39 9.66
C GLY A 230 -6.93 -12.09 9.00
N VAL A 231 -6.94 -12.14 7.67
CA VAL A 231 -7.52 -11.14 6.78
C VAL A 231 -9.05 -11.21 6.88
N LEU A 232 -9.68 -10.12 7.29
CA LEU A 232 -11.13 -9.95 7.26
C LEU A 232 -11.62 -10.00 5.81
N GLN A 233 -12.40 -11.02 5.44
CA GLN A 233 -13.17 -11.03 4.20
C GLN A 233 -14.50 -10.29 4.40
N PRO A 234 -15.00 -9.52 3.40
CA PRO A 234 -16.28 -8.84 3.50
C PRO A 234 -17.44 -9.83 3.29
N ASN A 235 -18.39 -9.83 4.23
CA ASN A 235 -19.68 -10.52 4.08
C ASN A 235 -20.48 -9.90 2.94
N HIS A 236 -20.84 -10.70 1.93
CA HIS A 236 -21.96 -10.42 1.03
C HIS A 236 -23.23 -11.03 1.63
N PHE A 237 -24.18 -10.17 2.02
CA PHE A 237 -25.57 -10.53 2.24
C PHE A 237 -26.34 -10.31 0.93
N ALA A 238 -26.93 -11.38 0.39
CA ALA A 238 -28.14 -11.39 -0.42
C ALA A 238 -28.76 -12.78 -0.30
#